data_AF-A0A2P2BX85-F1
#
_entry.id   AF-A0A2P2BX85-F1
#
_cell.length_a   1.000
_cell.length_b   1.000
_cell.length_c   1.000
_cell.angle_alpha   90.00
_cell.angle_beta   90.00
_cell.angle_gamma   90.00
#
_symmetry.space_group_name_H-M   'P 1'
#
loop_
_entity.id
_entity.type
_entity.pdbx_description
1 polymer ?
#
loop_
_entity_poly.entity_id
_entity_poly.type
_entity_poly.pdbx_seq_one_letter_code
_entity_poly.pdbx_strand_id
1 'polypeptide(L)'
;MGIVHHTATLSPTKQELVEAWLPSRSWAAGQKIAGKVAEYRFDDPDGEVGVETILWRTDDDTVLQTPLTYRAAPLGGAEAHLIGTTEHSVLGERWVYDGCGDPVWAATLVDTIETAGRQAQMFIEQDGRRVDVPPRMQVRGSGSDGSAPRVSSIDGVTDEDAVTVVTADQVEIAVARVVGAPLGNGPHLTASVADSNETTVLAVLRRP
;
A
#
# COMPACT_ATOMS: atom_id res chain seq x y z
N MET A 1 8.96 -7.82 -10.24
CA MET A 1 9.57 -8.76 -9.27
C MET A 1 10.52 -8.00 -8.35
N GLY A 2 10.02 -7.53 -7.21
CA GLY A 2 10.80 -6.81 -6.20
C GLY A 2 11.72 -7.71 -5.39
N ILE A 3 13.04 -7.47 -5.45
CA ILE A 3 14.01 -8.12 -4.56
C ILE A 3 13.93 -7.47 -3.18
N VAL A 4 13.80 -8.28 -2.12
CA VAL A 4 13.91 -7.79 -0.74
C VAL A 4 15.38 -7.86 -0.32
N HIS A 5 16.02 -6.71 -0.15
CA HIS A 5 17.35 -6.62 0.43
C HIS A 5 17.26 -6.81 1.95
N HIS A 6 17.25 -8.07 2.41
CA HIS A 6 17.06 -8.40 3.83
C HIS A 6 18.15 -7.85 4.77
N THR A 7 19.32 -7.49 4.25
CA THR A 7 20.40 -6.80 4.97
C THR A 7 20.35 -5.28 4.84
N ALA A 8 19.46 -4.74 4.01
CA ALA A 8 19.35 -3.31 3.85
C ALA A 8 18.71 -2.67 5.08
N THR A 9 19.21 -1.49 5.42
CA THR A 9 18.66 -0.64 6.46
C THR A 9 18.08 0.61 5.81
N LEU A 10 17.07 1.17 6.47
CA LEU A 10 16.40 2.41 6.11
C LEU A 10 16.61 3.41 7.23
N SER A 11 17.00 4.64 6.91
CA SER A 11 17.11 5.72 7.88
C SER A 11 16.54 7.03 7.30
N PRO A 12 15.40 7.52 7.82
CA PRO A 12 14.55 6.92 8.85
C PRO A 12 13.92 5.60 8.41
N THR A 13 13.52 4.76 9.36
CA THR A 13 12.77 3.52 9.08
C THR A 13 11.37 3.82 8.55
N LYS A 14 10.73 2.83 7.91
CA LYS A 14 9.34 2.96 7.41
C LYS A 14 8.36 3.34 8.53
N GLN A 15 8.55 2.77 9.72
CA GLN A 15 7.69 3.06 10.87
C GLN A 15 7.90 4.50 11.35
N GLU A 16 9.15 4.97 11.49
CA GLU A 16 9.43 6.36 11.90
C GLU A 16 8.85 7.37 10.91
N LEU A 17 8.95 7.10 9.60
CA LEU A 17 8.33 7.94 8.57
C LEU A 17 6.80 8.02 8.72
N VAL A 18 6.16 6.86 8.89
CA VAL A 18 4.70 6.81 9.06
C VAL A 18 4.28 7.48 10.38
N GLU A 19 4.95 7.20 11.49
CA GLU A 19 4.67 7.82 12.79
C GLU A 19 4.79 9.35 12.76
N ALA A 20 5.78 9.89 12.03
CA ALA A 20 5.93 11.33 11.84
C ALA A 20 4.81 11.93 10.98
N TRP A 21 4.25 11.16 10.04
CA TRP A 21 3.23 11.62 9.10
C TRP A 21 1.80 11.50 9.62
N LEU A 22 1.47 10.42 10.37
CA LEU A 22 0.12 10.14 10.86
C LEU A 22 -0.57 11.32 11.57
N PRO A 23 0.10 12.12 12.42
CA PRO A 23 -0.53 13.27 13.09
C PRO A 23 -1.08 14.33 12.13
N SER A 24 -0.60 14.36 10.87
CA SER A 24 -1.11 15.26 9.83
C SER A 24 -2.38 14.77 9.13
N ARG A 25 -2.84 13.54 9.44
CA ARG A 25 -4.00 12.90 8.81
C ARG A 25 -5.18 12.86 9.78
N SER A 26 -6.35 13.33 9.33
CA SER A 26 -7.56 13.41 10.15
C SER A 26 -7.99 12.05 10.71
N TRP A 27 -7.84 10.98 9.91
CA TRP A 27 -8.20 9.61 10.27
C TRP A 27 -7.26 8.92 11.25
N ALA A 28 -6.10 9.52 11.55
CA ALA A 28 -5.13 9.00 12.52
C ALA A 28 -4.86 9.99 13.67
N ALA A 29 -5.69 11.01 13.83
CA ALA A 29 -5.50 12.03 14.85
C ALA A 29 -5.44 11.38 16.25
N GLY A 30 -4.30 11.55 16.92
CA GLY A 30 -4.06 11.02 18.27
C GLY A 30 -3.66 9.54 18.35
N GLN A 31 -3.65 8.82 17.23
CA GLN A 31 -3.26 7.41 17.17
C GLN A 31 -1.74 7.26 17.27
N LYS A 32 -1.28 6.22 17.97
CA LYS A 32 0.15 5.86 18.08
C LYS A 32 0.36 4.43 17.66
N ILE A 33 1.37 4.18 16.83
CA ILE A 33 1.70 2.82 16.40
C ILE A 33 2.27 2.02 17.60
N ALA A 34 1.62 0.91 17.90
CA ALA A 34 2.09 -0.11 18.85
C ALA A 34 2.94 -1.19 18.15
N GLY A 35 2.70 -1.43 16.86
CA GLY A 35 3.55 -2.30 16.05
C GLY A 35 2.98 -2.67 14.69
N LYS A 36 3.81 -3.30 13.86
CA LYS A 36 3.43 -3.81 12.54
C LYS A 36 2.63 -5.12 12.68
N VAL A 37 1.44 -5.17 12.08
CA VAL A 37 0.61 -6.39 12.01
C VAL A 37 1.07 -7.26 10.85
N ALA A 38 1.04 -6.71 9.63
CA ALA A 38 1.40 -7.41 8.41
C ALA A 38 1.71 -6.40 7.29
N GLU A 39 2.19 -6.92 6.17
CA GLU A 39 2.41 -6.14 4.96
C GLU A 39 2.19 -7.00 3.71
N TYR A 40 1.89 -6.33 2.60
CA TYR A 40 1.82 -6.94 1.27
C TYR A 40 2.41 -5.97 0.24
N ARG A 41 2.76 -6.51 -0.93
CA ARG A 41 3.38 -5.75 -2.02
C ARG A 41 2.72 -6.09 -3.33
N PHE A 42 2.77 -5.14 -4.26
CA PHE A 42 2.54 -5.39 -5.67
C PHE A 42 3.81 -5.10 -6.45
N ASP A 43 3.95 -5.75 -7.59
CA ASP A 43 5.03 -5.46 -8.53
C ASP A 43 4.61 -4.30 -9.42
N ASP A 44 5.41 -3.24 -9.45
CA ASP A 44 5.35 -2.25 -10.52
C ASP A 44 5.73 -2.94 -11.85
N PRO A 45 4.87 -2.86 -12.89
CA PRO A 45 5.17 -3.42 -14.21
C PRO A 45 6.50 -2.92 -14.81
N ASP A 46 6.87 -1.68 -14.54
CA ASP A 46 8.10 -1.07 -15.04
C ASP A 46 9.30 -1.34 -14.12
N GLY A 47 9.05 -1.80 -12.89
CA GLY A 47 10.08 -2.18 -11.92
C GLY A 47 10.81 -1.01 -11.24
N GLU A 48 10.28 0.20 -11.35
CA GLU A 48 10.91 1.44 -10.88
C GLU A 48 10.39 1.89 -9.50
N VAL A 49 9.16 1.52 -9.16
CA VAL A 49 8.49 1.94 -7.93
C VAL A 49 8.27 0.74 -7.00
N GLY A 50 8.73 0.86 -5.75
CA GLY A 50 8.34 -0.09 -4.73
C GLY A 50 6.91 0.18 -4.29
N VAL A 51 5.98 -0.77 -4.49
CA VAL A 51 4.59 -0.67 -4.02
C VAL A 51 4.39 -1.60 -2.82
N GLU A 52 4.09 -1.03 -1.67
CA GLU A 52 3.91 -1.77 -0.42
C GLU A 52 2.75 -1.18 0.37
N THR A 53 1.99 -2.03 1.04
CA THR A 53 1.01 -1.60 2.01
C THR A 53 1.30 -2.28 3.34
N ILE A 54 1.34 -1.48 4.40
CA ILE A 54 1.59 -1.95 5.76
C ILE A 54 0.34 -1.75 6.61
N LEU A 55 0.03 -2.75 7.45
CA LEU A 55 -0.97 -2.66 8.49
C LEU A 55 -0.30 -2.43 9.85
N TRP A 56 -0.71 -1.39 10.56
CA TRP A 56 -0.19 -1.01 11.87
C TRP A 56 -1.27 -1.18 12.94
N ARG A 57 -0.93 -1.81 14.05
CA ARG A 57 -1.76 -1.81 15.25
C ARG A 57 -1.42 -0.57 16.07
N THR A 58 -2.44 0.12 16.54
CA THR A 58 -2.30 1.27 17.45
C THR A 58 -2.41 0.85 18.92
N ASP A 59 -2.17 1.79 19.83
CA ASP A 59 -2.28 1.57 21.27
C ASP A 59 -3.71 1.32 21.76
N ASP A 60 -4.73 1.69 20.98
CA ASP A 60 -6.16 1.40 21.22
C ASP A 60 -6.68 0.18 20.43
N ASP A 61 -5.78 -0.66 19.91
CA ASP A 61 -6.05 -1.84 19.07
C ASP A 61 -6.67 -1.56 17.69
N THR A 62 -6.82 -0.30 17.30
CA THR A 62 -7.18 0.05 15.92
C THR A 62 -6.12 -0.45 14.94
N VAL A 63 -6.55 -0.94 13.77
CA VAL A 63 -5.63 -1.34 12.69
C VAL A 63 -5.68 -0.30 11.58
N LEU A 64 -4.57 0.40 11.38
CA LEU A 64 -4.38 1.38 10.32
C LEU A 64 -3.76 0.73 9.09
N GLN A 65 -4.23 1.10 7.90
CA GLN A 65 -3.64 0.71 6.63
C GLN A 65 -2.92 1.90 5.97
N THR A 66 -1.64 1.73 5.66
CA THR A 66 -0.83 2.74 4.97
C THR A 66 -0.27 2.17 3.67
N PRO A 67 -0.86 2.52 2.52
CA PRO A 67 -0.24 2.31 1.22
C PRO A 67 0.96 3.24 1.07
N LEU A 68 2.08 2.70 0.59
CA LEU A 68 3.35 3.39 0.46
C LEU A 68 3.94 3.12 -0.93
N THR A 69 4.48 4.17 -1.53
CA THR A 69 5.36 4.02 -2.69
C THR A 69 6.77 4.51 -2.40
N TYR A 70 7.76 3.82 -2.96
CA TYR A 70 9.19 4.14 -2.81
C TYR A 70 9.77 4.46 -4.19
N ARG A 71 10.23 5.69 -4.38
CA ARG A 71 10.76 6.17 -5.66
C ARG A 71 12.23 6.58 -5.55
N ALA A 72 12.96 6.46 -6.66
CA ALA A 72 14.36 6.87 -6.78
C ALA A 72 14.53 8.39 -7.03
N ALA A 73 13.45 9.11 -7.26
CA ALA A 73 13.40 10.55 -7.47
C ALA A 73 12.03 11.11 -7.02
N PRO A 74 11.91 12.43 -6.75
CA PRO A 74 10.63 13.05 -6.46
C PRO A 74 9.60 12.82 -7.58
N LEU A 75 8.35 12.53 -7.20
CA LEU A 75 7.18 12.52 -8.08
C LEU A 75 6.58 13.92 -8.14
N GLY A 76 6.62 14.55 -9.32
CA GLY A 76 6.02 15.86 -9.54
C GLY A 76 4.50 15.82 -9.46
N GLY A 77 3.90 16.80 -8.80
CA GLY A 77 2.45 16.91 -8.61
C GLY A 77 1.90 16.09 -7.43
N ALA A 78 2.75 15.29 -6.76
CA ALA A 78 2.38 14.49 -5.60
C ALA A 78 2.96 15.04 -4.28
N GLU A 79 3.39 16.30 -4.24
CA GLU A 79 4.09 16.90 -3.09
C GLU A 79 3.24 16.86 -1.82
N ALA A 80 1.91 16.99 -1.94
CA ALA A 80 0.98 16.88 -0.82
C ALA A 80 0.91 15.47 -0.18
N HIS A 81 1.40 14.46 -0.91
CA HIS A 81 1.43 13.05 -0.52
C HIS A 81 2.82 12.56 -0.12
N LEU A 82 3.84 13.42 -0.16
CA LEU A 82 5.17 13.06 0.32
C LEU A 82 5.13 12.85 1.84
N ILE A 83 5.46 11.63 2.28
CA ILE A 83 5.62 11.28 3.69
C ILE A 83 6.99 11.74 4.19
N GLY A 84 8.03 11.52 3.36
CA GLY A 84 9.39 11.94 3.65
C GLY A 84 10.41 11.25 2.75
N THR A 85 11.69 11.39 3.08
CA THR A 85 12.79 10.67 2.42
C THR A 85 13.46 9.71 3.39
N THR A 86 14.07 8.65 2.86
CA THR A 86 14.86 7.68 3.63
C THR A 86 16.10 7.28 2.85
N GLU A 87 17.22 7.09 3.56
CA GLU A 87 18.43 6.50 3.00
C GLU A 87 18.34 4.98 3.05
N HIS A 88 18.33 4.35 1.88
CA HIS A 88 18.41 2.89 1.74
C HIS A 88 19.86 2.47 1.53
N SER A 89 20.41 1.66 2.44
CA SER A 89 21.85 1.31 2.42
C SER A 89 22.36 0.68 1.12
N VAL A 90 21.46 0.09 0.32
CA VAL A 90 21.77 -0.48 -1.01
C VAL A 90 21.33 0.41 -2.19
N LEU A 91 20.22 1.15 -2.07
CA LEU A 91 19.58 1.82 -3.20
C LEU A 91 19.82 3.33 -3.19
N GLY A 92 20.36 3.88 -2.10
CA GLY A 92 20.50 5.32 -1.85
C GLY A 92 19.20 5.97 -1.39
N GLU A 93 19.15 7.30 -1.47
CA GLU A 93 17.99 8.10 -1.08
C GLU A 93 16.73 7.66 -1.83
N ARG A 94 15.64 7.47 -1.10
CA ARG A 94 14.31 7.14 -1.61
C ARG A 94 13.29 8.19 -1.14
N TRP A 95 12.39 8.56 -2.03
CA TRP A 95 11.20 9.36 -1.71
C TRP A 95 10.04 8.43 -1.39
N VAL A 96 9.44 8.63 -0.22
CA VAL A 96 8.34 7.81 0.29
C VAL A 96 7.07 8.62 0.24
N TYR A 97 6.08 8.12 -0.50
CA TYR A 97 4.77 8.76 -0.64
C TYR A 97 3.69 7.92 0.00
N ASP A 98 2.62 8.58 0.43
CA ASP A 98 1.32 7.95 0.62
C ASP A 98 0.83 7.46 -0.75
N GLY A 99 0.68 6.15 -0.89
CA GLY A 99 0.38 5.51 -2.18
C GLY A 99 -0.89 6.06 -2.83
N CYS A 100 -1.84 6.56 -2.05
CA CYS A 100 -3.05 7.20 -2.57
C CYS A 100 -2.80 8.39 -3.51
N GLY A 101 -1.63 9.04 -3.40
CA GLY A 101 -1.20 10.12 -4.30
C GLY A 101 -0.34 9.67 -5.50
N ASP A 102 -0.18 8.37 -5.70
CA ASP A 102 0.76 7.80 -6.68
C ASP A 102 0.03 6.97 -7.75
N PRO A 103 0.12 7.34 -9.05
CA PRO A 103 -0.52 6.59 -10.13
C PRO A 103 -0.09 5.12 -10.24
N VAL A 104 1.15 4.79 -9.84
CA VAL A 104 1.65 3.39 -9.91
C VAL A 104 1.00 2.53 -8.84
N TRP A 105 0.78 3.09 -7.63
CA TRP A 105 -0.01 2.39 -6.61
C TRP A 105 -1.45 2.19 -7.08
N ALA A 106 -2.08 3.22 -7.65
CA ALA A 106 -3.46 3.12 -8.11
C ALA A 106 -3.61 2.08 -9.24
N ALA A 107 -2.72 2.11 -10.24
CA ALA A 107 -2.72 1.16 -11.34
C ALA A 107 -2.52 -0.29 -10.87
N THR A 108 -1.56 -0.54 -9.98
CA THR A 108 -1.29 -1.90 -9.48
C THR A 108 -2.43 -2.44 -8.60
N LEU A 109 -3.08 -1.58 -7.80
CA LEU A 109 -4.24 -1.97 -7.00
C LEU A 109 -5.45 -2.28 -7.89
N VAL A 110 -5.74 -1.41 -8.86
CA VAL A 110 -6.85 -1.60 -9.82
C VAL A 110 -6.65 -2.87 -10.63
N ASP A 111 -5.45 -3.11 -11.16
CA ASP A 111 -5.12 -4.35 -11.87
C ASP A 111 -5.32 -5.58 -11.00
N THR A 112 -4.83 -5.55 -9.76
CA THR A 112 -5.01 -6.66 -8.81
C THR A 112 -6.49 -6.94 -8.55
N ILE A 113 -7.29 -5.90 -8.32
CA ILE A 113 -8.71 -6.07 -8.00
C ILE A 113 -9.47 -6.68 -9.19
N GLU A 114 -9.30 -6.13 -10.39
CA GLU A 114 -10.07 -6.55 -11.57
C GLU A 114 -9.67 -7.93 -12.08
N THR A 115 -8.38 -8.29 -11.98
CA THR A 115 -7.84 -9.54 -12.56
C THR A 115 -7.84 -10.75 -11.61
N ALA A 116 -8.51 -10.64 -10.45
CA ALA A 116 -8.40 -11.62 -9.37
C ALA A 116 -6.96 -11.83 -8.87
N GLY A 117 -6.13 -10.78 -9.01
CA GLY A 117 -4.72 -10.78 -8.67
C GLY A 117 -4.47 -10.99 -7.18
N ARG A 118 -3.18 -11.19 -6.85
CA ARG A 118 -2.69 -11.48 -5.50
C ARG A 118 -1.45 -10.63 -5.22
N GLN A 119 -1.02 -10.59 -3.96
CA GLN A 119 0.26 -10.00 -3.59
C GLN A 119 1.42 -10.62 -4.36
N ALA A 120 2.46 -9.82 -4.61
CA ALA A 120 3.71 -10.29 -5.15
C ALA A 120 4.40 -11.27 -4.18
N GLN A 121 5.03 -12.32 -4.72
CA GLN A 121 5.85 -13.24 -3.94
C GLN A 121 7.16 -12.55 -3.55
N MET A 122 7.50 -12.61 -2.27
CA MET A 122 8.76 -12.07 -1.77
C MET A 122 9.83 -13.15 -1.70
N PHE A 123 11.07 -12.76 -1.99
CA PHE A 123 12.24 -13.61 -1.88
C PHE A 123 13.37 -12.84 -1.19
N ILE A 124 14.13 -13.54 -0.37
CA ILE A 124 15.41 -13.05 0.16
C ILE A 124 16.56 -13.83 -0.47
N GLU A 125 17.69 -13.17 -0.68
CA GLU A 125 18.92 -13.85 -1.06
C GLU A 125 19.70 -14.24 0.19
N GLN A 126 19.76 -15.53 0.50
CA GLN A 126 20.51 -16.07 1.63
C GLN A 126 21.54 -17.08 1.09
N ASP A 127 22.81 -16.87 1.42
CA ASP A 127 23.93 -17.71 0.97
C ASP A 127 23.97 -17.95 -0.56
N GLY A 128 23.65 -16.91 -1.34
CA GLY A 128 23.61 -16.98 -2.81
C GLY A 128 22.41 -17.74 -3.38
N ARG A 129 21.42 -18.08 -2.55
CA ARG A 129 20.16 -18.73 -2.97
C ARG A 129 18.96 -17.83 -2.71
N ARG A 130 17.99 -17.86 -3.62
CA ARG A 130 16.67 -17.26 -3.41
C ARG A 130 15.84 -18.16 -2.52
N VAL A 131 15.33 -17.59 -1.43
CA VAL A 131 14.44 -18.27 -0.48
C VAL A 131 13.12 -17.51 -0.44
N ASP A 132 12.03 -18.22 -0.72
CA ASP A 132 10.68 -17.68 -0.66
C ASP A 132 10.36 -17.27 0.77
N VAL A 133 9.86 -16.04 0.92
CA VAL A 133 9.30 -15.57 2.19
C VAL A 133 7.79 -15.77 2.14
N PRO A 134 7.21 -16.64 2.99
CA PRO A 134 5.78 -16.80 3.05
C PRO A 134 5.09 -15.46 3.35
N PRO A 135 3.99 -15.13 2.64
CA PRO A 135 3.26 -13.90 2.89
C PRO A 135 2.64 -13.94 4.28
N ARG A 136 2.88 -12.90 5.09
CA ARG A 136 2.23 -12.74 6.41
C ARG A 136 0.76 -12.32 6.28
N MET A 137 0.41 -11.74 5.14
CA MET A 137 -0.95 -11.43 4.74
C MET A 137 -1.14 -11.82 3.28
N GLN A 138 -2.23 -12.51 3.01
CA GLN A 138 -2.65 -12.83 1.65
C GLN A 138 -3.72 -11.84 1.25
N VAL A 139 -3.60 -11.30 0.04
CA VAL A 139 -4.62 -10.43 -0.55
C VAL A 139 -5.14 -11.03 -1.84
N ARG A 140 -6.40 -10.76 -2.16
CA ARG A 140 -7.01 -11.22 -3.40
C ARG A 140 -8.04 -10.22 -3.92
N GLY A 141 -7.90 -9.89 -5.20
CA GLY A 141 -8.91 -9.15 -5.95
C GLY A 141 -10.18 -9.97 -6.18
N SER A 142 -11.34 -9.33 -6.16
CA SER A 142 -12.63 -9.99 -6.36
C SER A 142 -13.04 -10.15 -7.81
N GLY A 143 -12.38 -9.45 -8.73
CA GLY A 143 -12.72 -9.43 -10.15
C GLY A 143 -12.49 -10.79 -10.82
N SER A 144 -12.84 -10.85 -12.09
CA SER A 144 -12.65 -12.01 -12.95
C SER A 144 -12.23 -11.61 -14.36
N ASP A 145 -11.95 -10.33 -14.55
CA ASP A 145 -11.69 -9.76 -15.86
C ASP A 145 -10.25 -10.08 -16.27
N GLY A 146 -10.01 -10.34 -17.55
CA GLY A 146 -8.66 -10.59 -18.05
C GLY A 146 -7.83 -9.32 -18.21
N SER A 147 -8.40 -8.15 -17.90
CA SER A 147 -7.79 -6.84 -18.10
C SER A 147 -8.42 -5.80 -17.18
N ALA A 148 -7.62 -4.87 -16.70
CA ALA A 148 -8.07 -3.73 -15.91
C ALA A 148 -8.10 -2.43 -16.73
N PRO A 149 -8.91 -1.43 -16.36
CA PRO A 149 -8.84 -0.11 -16.95
C PRO A 149 -7.46 0.51 -16.71
N ARG A 150 -6.97 1.25 -17.71
CA ARG A 150 -5.70 1.97 -17.57
C ARG A 150 -5.85 3.09 -16.54
N VAL A 151 -4.90 3.14 -15.60
CA VAL A 151 -4.69 4.25 -14.68
C VAL A 151 -3.30 4.85 -14.94
N SER A 152 -3.25 6.16 -15.07
CA SER A 152 -2.07 6.93 -15.47
C SER A 152 -1.94 8.27 -14.74
N SER A 153 -3.03 8.80 -14.18
CA SER A 153 -3.03 9.99 -13.32
C SER A 153 -3.80 9.76 -12.02
N ILE A 154 -3.50 10.60 -11.03
CA ILE A 154 -4.36 10.84 -9.88
C ILE A 154 -4.99 12.22 -10.08
N ASP A 155 -6.32 12.25 -10.13
CA ASP A 155 -7.09 13.48 -10.38
C ASP A 155 -7.58 14.12 -9.07
N GLY A 156 -7.67 13.33 -7.99
CA GLY A 156 -8.04 13.82 -6.67
C GLY A 156 -7.85 12.78 -5.58
N VAL A 157 -7.55 13.25 -4.37
CA VAL A 157 -7.47 12.43 -3.16
C VAL A 157 -8.20 13.16 -2.04
N THR A 158 -9.20 12.50 -1.45
CA THR A 158 -10.01 13.07 -0.37
C THR A 158 -10.09 12.08 0.79
N ASP A 159 -9.86 12.56 2.00
CA ASP A 159 -10.09 11.78 3.22
C ASP A 159 -11.54 11.97 3.69
N GLU A 160 -12.29 10.88 3.77
CA GLU A 160 -13.68 10.78 4.23
C GLU A 160 -13.72 9.94 5.52
N ASP A 161 -13.64 10.60 6.67
CA ASP A 161 -13.51 9.94 7.98
C ASP A 161 -12.41 8.87 7.95
N ALA A 162 -12.75 7.59 8.11
CA ALA A 162 -11.82 6.46 8.15
C ALA A 162 -11.42 5.90 6.77
N VAL A 163 -11.78 6.58 5.68
CA VAL A 163 -11.59 6.14 4.29
C VAL A 163 -10.86 7.22 3.51
N THR A 164 -9.96 6.84 2.60
CA THR A 164 -9.47 7.75 1.56
C THR A 164 -10.08 7.36 0.23
N VAL A 165 -10.64 8.34 -0.48
CA VAL A 165 -11.16 8.20 -1.84
C VAL A 165 -10.16 8.82 -2.81
N VAL A 166 -9.74 8.02 -3.79
CA VAL A 166 -8.81 8.41 -4.85
C VAL A 166 -9.55 8.37 -6.18
N THR A 167 -9.63 9.50 -6.88
CA THR A 167 -10.10 9.57 -8.26
C THR A 167 -8.88 9.45 -9.17
N ALA A 168 -8.84 8.43 -10.02
CA ALA A 168 -7.72 8.13 -10.89
C ALA A 168 -8.23 7.72 -12.29
N ASP A 169 -8.09 8.62 -13.26
CA ASP A 169 -8.65 8.50 -14.60
C ASP A 169 -10.17 8.21 -14.57
N GLN A 170 -10.57 6.97 -14.88
CA GLN A 170 -11.98 6.55 -14.95
C GLN A 170 -12.42 5.73 -13.74
N VAL A 171 -11.57 5.63 -12.71
CA VAL A 171 -11.78 4.77 -11.55
C VAL A 171 -11.79 5.61 -10.28
N GLU A 172 -12.73 5.31 -9.39
CA GLU A 172 -12.71 5.79 -8.01
C GLU A 172 -12.31 4.64 -7.09
N ILE A 173 -11.28 4.85 -6.26
CA ILE A 173 -10.75 3.85 -5.33
C ILE A 173 -11.05 4.33 -3.92
N ALA A 174 -11.85 3.57 -3.17
CA ALA A 174 -12.04 3.78 -1.74
C ALA A 174 -11.15 2.82 -0.94
N VAL A 175 -10.24 3.36 -0.14
CA VAL A 175 -9.29 2.61 0.67
C VAL A 175 -9.61 2.81 2.14
N ALA A 176 -9.74 1.71 2.89
CA ALA A 176 -9.88 1.78 4.34
C ALA A 176 -8.58 2.29 4.94
N ARG A 177 -8.58 3.45 5.60
CA ARG A 177 -7.45 3.90 6.42
C ARG A 177 -7.49 3.27 7.79
N VAL A 178 -8.69 3.10 8.34
CA VAL A 178 -8.97 2.23 9.48
C VAL A 178 -9.60 0.95 8.96
N VAL A 179 -8.94 -0.20 9.17
CA VAL A 179 -9.43 -1.50 8.70
C VAL A 179 -10.80 -1.80 9.34
N GLY A 180 -11.76 -2.21 8.51
CA GLY A 180 -13.16 -2.42 8.90
C GLY A 180 -14.08 -1.23 8.63
N ALA A 181 -13.54 -0.09 8.17
CA ALA A 181 -14.36 1.03 7.69
C ALA A 181 -15.27 0.60 6.51
N PRO A 182 -16.52 1.10 6.44
CA PRO A 182 -17.43 0.76 5.35
C PRO A 182 -16.97 1.43 4.04
N LEU A 183 -16.59 0.62 3.05
CA LEU A 183 -16.08 1.11 1.75
C LEU A 183 -17.14 1.19 0.65
N GLY A 184 -18.32 0.61 0.88
CA GLY A 184 -19.37 0.47 -0.12
C GLY A 184 -19.28 -0.84 -0.89
N ASN A 185 -19.91 -0.88 -2.07
CA ASN A 185 -19.99 -2.07 -2.91
C ASN A 185 -19.19 -1.87 -4.20
N GLY A 186 -18.59 -2.94 -4.72
CA GLY A 186 -17.86 -2.94 -5.99
C GLY A 186 -16.84 -4.07 -6.07
N PRO A 187 -16.08 -4.15 -7.18
CA PRO A 187 -14.84 -4.92 -7.21
C PRO A 187 -13.95 -4.48 -6.04
N HIS A 188 -13.33 -5.42 -5.34
CA HIS A 188 -12.67 -5.12 -4.07
C HIS A 188 -11.43 -5.98 -3.83
N LEU A 189 -10.55 -5.48 -2.97
CA LEU A 189 -9.42 -6.21 -2.43
C LEU A 189 -9.78 -6.77 -1.06
N THR A 190 -9.72 -8.09 -0.92
CA THR A 190 -9.81 -8.75 0.38
C THR A 190 -8.42 -9.09 0.91
N ALA A 191 -8.28 -9.17 2.22
CA ALA A 191 -7.08 -9.66 2.88
C ALA A 191 -7.39 -10.60 4.04
N SER A 192 -6.52 -11.58 4.24
CA SER A 192 -6.47 -12.43 5.44
C SER A 192 -5.05 -12.47 6.00
N VAL A 193 -4.92 -12.27 7.31
CA VAL A 193 -3.67 -12.49 8.04
C VAL A 193 -3.46 -14.00 8.18
N ALA A 194 -2.22 -14.48 8.09
CA ALA A 194 -1.87 -15.90 8.08
C ALA A 194 -2.65 -16.73 9.12
N ASP A 195 -3.08 -17.93 8.70
CA ASP A 195 -3.86 -18.93 9.45
C ASP A 195 -5.24 -18.45 9.97
N SER A 196 -5.65 -17.21 9.67
CA SER A 196 -7.00 -16.73 9.94
C SER A 196 -7.95 -17.06 8.77
N ASN A 197 -9.15 -17.53 9.11
CA ASN A 197 -10.27 -17.64 8.17
C ASN A 197 -11.04 -16.31 8.02
N GLU A 198 -10.70 -15.29 8.81
CA GLU A 198 -11.33 -13.98 8.70
C GLU A 198 -10.72 -13.20 7.53
N THR A 199 -11.61 -12.68 6.69
CA THR A 199 -11.25 -11.80 5.58
C THR A 199 -11.79 -10.41 5.87
N THR A 200 -10.98 -9.39 5.56
CA THR A 200 -11.39 -7.99 5.63
C THR A 200 -11.26 -7.35 4.27
N VAL A 201 -12.12 -6.38 3.97
CA VAL A 201 -12.04 -5.61 2.72
C VAL A 201 -11.11 -4.41 2.97
N LEU A 202 -10.07 -4.29 2.14
CA LEU A 202 -9.06 -3.24 2.27
C LEU A 202 -9.27 -2.07 1.31
N ALA A 203 -9.84 -2.35 0.13
CA ALA A 203 -10.14 -1.36 -0.88
C ALA A 203 -11.33 -1.79 -1.75
N VAL A 204 -12.08 -0.83 -2.30
CA VAL A 204 -13.19 -1.05 -3.22
C VAL A 204 -13.03 -0.10 -4.40
N LEU A 205 -13.19 -0.61 -5.62
CA LEU A 205 -13.38 0.19 -6.82
C LEU A 205 -14.86 0.59 -6.89
N ARG A 206 -15.12 1.89 -6.81
CA ARG A 206 -16.44 2.47 -6.96
C ARG A 206 -16.61 2.88 -8.42
N ARG A 207 -17.81 2.63 -8.95
CA ARG A 207 -18.17 3.19 -10.26
C ARG A 207 -18.58 4.65 -10.05
N PRO A 208 -18.06 5.60 -10.84
CA PRO A 208 -18.52 6.97 -10.82
C PRO A 208 -20.00 7.10 -11.22
#